data_AF-A0A3M1PCR2-F1
#
_entry.id   AF-A0A3M1PCR2-F1
#
_cell.length_a   1.000
_cell.length_b   1.000
_cell.length_c   1.000
_cell.angle_alpha   90.00
_cell.angle_beta   90.00
_cell.angle_gamma   90.00
#
_symmetry.space_group_name_H-M   'P 1'
#
loop_
_entity.id
_entity.type
_entity.pdbx_description
1 polymer ?
#
loop_
_entity_poly.entity_id
_entity_poly.type
_entity_poly.pdbx_seq_one_letter_code
_entity_poly.pdbx_strand_id
1 'polypeptide(L)'
;MQKLFLTLTTLSALALSGLVPQRAGAAEPPQSPERSGALQRLGQMFSPEIQTTISACLEQGKVDVAAGPTDQGNVRCGDGSTASPVLYRDYLTTVSDVLTASSLVGFRTVLQANAGVSPAMLRTFLNSPQGESILRQAVQTAITQSELLPATATDSTNILTDAVIARLLPSLQDPTTLDTLLGTTEQYNQVVQEFCTAPGMSIEQAKSRLPLNSLQLYAICIQESGVADEVLRLGGR
;
A
#
# COMPACT_ATOMS: atom_id res chain seq x y z
N MET A 1 -12.88 -4.69 15.47
CA MET A 1 -11.92 -5.26 14.49
C MET A 1 -12.53 -5.61 13.11
N GLN A 2 -13.63 -5.00 12.66
CA GLN A 2 -14.37 -5.48 11.47
C GLN A 2 -14.54 -4.44 10.33
N LYS A 3 -13.97 -3.24 10.46
CA LYS A 3 -14.24 -2.11 9.54
C LYS A 3 -13.01 -1.56 8.80
N LEU A 4 -11.78 -1.91 9.18
CA LEU A 4 -10.55 -1.38 8.56
C LEU A 4 -10.14 -2.10 7.25
N PHE A 5 -10.75 -3.25 6.95
CA PHE A 5 -10.23 -4.21 5.96
C PHE A 5 -10.88 -4.09 4.56
N LEU A 6 -11.65 -3.03 4.30
CA LEU A 6 -12.59 -2.98 3.17
C LEU A 6 -12.04 -2.34 1.88
N THR A 7 -10.83 -1.77 1.86
CA THR A 7 -10.62 -0.64 0.94
C THR A 7 -9.23 -0.52 0.30
N LEU A 8 -8.36 -1.53 0.41
CA LEU A 8 -7.08 -1.57 -0.33
C LEU A 8 -7.23 -2.06 -1.79
N THR A 9 -8.46 -2.29 -2.28
CA THR A 9 -8.74 -2.96 -3.56
C THR A 9 -8.61 -2.07 -4.81
N THR A 10 -8.36 -0.76 -4.69
CA THR A 10 -8.43 0.16 -5.83
C THR A 10 -7.08 0.56 -6.44
N LEU A 11 -5.97 0.09 -5.87
CA LEU A 11 -4.63 0.49 -6.31
C LEU A 11 -4.23 0.00 -7.71
N SER A 12 -4.85 -1.05 -8.25
CA SER A 12 -4.45 -1.62 -9.56
C SER A 12 -5.35 -1.27 -10.74
N ALA A 13 -6.50 -0.61 -10.52
CA ALA A 13 -7.41 -0.23 -11.61
C ALA A 13 -7.09 1.14 -12.24
N LEU A 14 -6.41 2.04 -11.51
CA LEU A 14 -6.21 3.43 -11.93
C LEU A 14 -4.92 3.68 -12.74
N ALA A 15 -4.04 2.69 -12.88
CA ALA A 15 -2.76 2.87 -13.57
C ALA A 15 -2.85 2.85 -15.11
N LEU A 16 -3.99 2.48 -15.71
CA LEU A 16 -4.07 2.24 -17.16
C LEU A 16 -5.27 2.86 -17.90
N SER A 17 -6.18 3.55 -17.22
CA SER A 17 -7.27 4.27 -17.93
C SER A 17 -6.75 5.41 -18.84
N GLY A 18 -5.46 5.75 -18.79
CA GLY A 18 -4.82 6.75 -19.64
C GLY A 18 -4.27 6.25 -20.97
N LEU A 19 -4.26 4.95 -21.27
CA LEU A 19 -3.59 4.40 -22.46
C LEU A 19 -4.49 3.66 -23.45
N VAL A 20 -5.82 3.62 -23.23
CA VAL A 20 -6.76 3.00 -24.17
C VAL A 20 -7.97 3.91 -24.38
N PRO A 21 -8.31 4.32 -25.62
CA PRO A 21 -9.56 5.03 -25.88
C PRO A 21 -10.72 4.02 -25.84
N GLN A 22 -11.33 3.82 -24.66
CA GLN A 22 -12.55 3.02 -24.53
C GLN A 22 -13.79 3.91 -24.45
N ARG A 23 -14.76 3.60 -25.32
CA ARG A 23 -16.07 4.25 -25.41
C ARG A 23 -16.80 4.20 -24.08
N ALA A 24 -17.39 5.33 -23.70
CA ALA A 24 -18.23 5.48 -22.52
C ALA A 24 -19.45 4.54 -22.55
N GLY A 25 -19.39 3.48 -21.77
CA GLY A 25 -20.56 2.80 -21.22
C GLY A 25 -20.70 3.25 -19.76
N ALA A 26 -21.89 3.68 -19.37
CA ALA A 26 -22.19 4.07 -17.99
C ALA A 26 -21.93 2.87 -17.05
N ALA A 27 -20.93 2.99 -16.19
CA ALA A 27 -20.67 2.01 -15.14
C ALA A 27 -21.77 2.13 -14.08
N GLU A 28 -22.49 1.04 -13.83
CA GLU A 28 -23.37 0.92 -12.67
C GLU A 28 -22.57 1.13 -11.37
N PRO A 29 -23.18 1.70 -10.32
CA PRO A 29 -22.48 1.94 -9.06
C PRO A 29 -21.96 0.61 -8.50
N PRO A 30 -20.68 0.55 -8.08
CA PRO A 30 -20.10 -0.69 -7.58
C PRO A 30 -20.91 -1.17 -6.37
N GLN A 31 -21.48 -2.37 -6.49
CA GLN A 31 -22.04 -3.10 -5.36
C GLN A 31 -20.96 -3.24 -4.30
N SER A 32 -21.32 -2.96 -3.05
CA SER A 32 -20.40 -2.97 -1.90
C SER A 32 -19.62 -4.29 -1.87
N PRO A 33 -18.28 -4.26 -1.86
CA PRO A 33 -17.50 -5.49 -1.92
C PRO A 33 -17.78 -6.30 -0.65
N GLU A 34 -18.18 -7.55 -0.84
CA GLU A 34 -18.02 -8.59 0.18
C GLU A 34 -16.58 -8.50 0.72
N ARG A 35 -16.40 -8.57 2.04
CA ARG A 35 -15.10 -8.41 2.72
C ARG A 35 -14.01 -9.21 1.99
N SER A 36 -13.01 -8.52 1.43
CA SER A 36 -11.86 -9.17 0.80
C SER A 36 -11.18 -10.09 1.80
N GLY A 37 -11.27 -11.40 1.55
CA GLY A 37 -10.61 -12.42 2.38
C GLY A 37 -9.09 -12.26 2.37
N ALA A 38 -8.53 -11.76 1.27
CA ALA A 38 -7.10 -11.51 1.14
C ALA A 38 -6.61 -10.39 2.07
N LEU A 39 -7.33 -9.27 2.16
CA LEU A 39 -6.98 -8.17 3.07
C LEU A 39 -7.07 -8.55 4.54
N GLN A 40 -8.09 -9.35 4.90
CA GLN A 40 -8.19 -9.88 6.26
C GLN A 40 -7.02 -10.81 6.58
N ARG A 41 -6.61 -11.67 5.65
CA ARG A 41 -5.41 -12.50 5.81
C ARG A 41 -4.16 -11.65 5.99
N LEU A 42 -3.94 -10.66 5.12
CA LEU A 42 -2.79 -9.75 5.21
C LEU A 42 -2.68 -9.09 6.58
N GLY A 43 -3.80 -8.60 7.12
CA GLY A 43 -3.82 -8.01 8.46
C GLY A 43 -3.41 -8.97 9.58
N GLN A 44 -3.73 -10.26 9.44
CA GLN A 44 -3.36 -11.31 10.39
C GLN A 44 -1.90 -11.75 10.25
N MET A 45 -1.32 -11.62 9.05
CA MET A 45 0.08 -11.95 8.78
C MET A 45 1.04 -11.02 9.53
N PHE A 46 0.68 -9.74 9.66
CA PHE A 46 1.53 -8.75 10.31
C PHE A 46 1.72 -8.97 11.81
N SER A 47 2.85 -8.51 12.34
CA SER A 47 3.11 -8.53 13.78
C SER A 47 2.11 -7.66 14.56
N PRO A 48 1.92 -7.92 15.88
CA PRO A 48 1.07 -7.07 16.71
C PRO A 48 1.51 -5.60 16.72
N GLU A 49 2.80 -5.34 16.59
CA GLU A 49 3.37 -4.00 16.49
C GLU A 49 2.90 -3.29 15.21
N ILE A 50 3.05 -3.93 14.05
CA ILE A 50 2.61 -3.38 12.76
C ILE A 50 1.08 -3.19 12.77
N GLN A 51 0.33 -4.16 13.29
CA GLN A 51 -1.13 -4.06 13.41
C GLN A 51 -1.54 -2.88 14.29
N THR A 52 -0.85 -2.65 15.42
CA THR A 52 -1.09 -1.53 16.33
C THR A 52 -0.80 -0.20 15.65
N THR A 53 0.31 -0.12 14.91
CA THR A 53 0.70 1.08 14.15
C THR A 53 -0.32 1.41 13.05
N ILE A 54 -0.70 0.44 12.21
CA ILE A 54 -1.67 0.66 11.12
C ILE A 54 -3.06 1.01 11.65
N SER A 55 -3.44 0.45 12.80
CA SER A 55 -4.76 0.67 13.42
C SER A 55 -4.76 1.84 14.42
N ALA A 56 -3.69 2.64 14.46
CA ALA A 56 -3.59 3.77 15.39
C ALA A 56 -4.76 4.73 15.22
N CYS A 57 -5.31 5.20 16.35
CA CYS A 57 -6.42 6.14 16.38
C CYS A 57 -7.73 5.67 15.70
N LEU A 58 -7.89 4.38 15.37
CA LEU A 58 -9.05 3.92 14.59
C LEU A 58 -10.40 4.31 15.24
N GLU A 59 -10.50 4.13 16.54
CA GLU A 59 -11.72 4.47 17.30
C GLU A 59 -11.78 5.97 17.69
N GLN A 60 -10.72 6.73 17.41
CA GLN A 60 -10.55 8.16 17.73
C GLN A 60 -10.54 9.03 16.46
N GLY A 61 -11.23 8.58 15.41
CA GLY A 61 -11.31 9.33 14.15
C GLY A 61 -10.06 9.24 13.28
N LYS A 62 -9.26 8.18 13.41
CA LYS A 62 -8.04 7.87 12.62
C LYS A 62 -6.90 8.87 12.90
N VAL A 63 -5.71 8.61 12.35
CA VAL A 63 -4.56 9.51 12.57
C VAL A 63 -4.74 10.79 11.75
N ASP A 64 -4.55 11.94 12.39
CA ASP A 64 -4.36 13.22 11.72
C ASP A 64 -2.86 13.42 11.46
N VAL A 65 -2.45 13.10 10.24
CA VAL A 65 -1.05 13.23 9.82
C VAL A 65 -0.66 14.70 9.70
N ALA A 66 -1.58 15.57 9.28
CA ALA A 66 -1.33 17.00 9.09
C ALA A 66 -1.10 17.74 10.41
N ALA A 67 -1.71 17.27 11.51
CA ALA A 67 -1.46 17.81 12.84
C ALA A 67 -0.02 17.55 13.35
N GLY A 68 0.72 16.64 12.71
CA GLY A 68 2.09 16.30 13.08
C GLY A 68 2.21 15.58 14.44
N PRO A 69 3.43 15.42 14.96
CA PRO A 69 3.64 14.76 16.25
C PRO A 69 3.09 15.58 17.42
N THR A 70 2.74 14.90 18.51
CA THR A 70 2.60 15.51 19.84
C THR A 70 3.96 15.94 20.38
N ASP A 71 3.97 16.65 21.51
CA ASP A 71 5.21 17.04 22.21
C ASP A 71 6.06 15.82 22.63
N GLN A 72 5.43 14.65 22.76
CA GLN A 72 6.09 13.37 23.07
C GLN A 72 6.52 12.60 21.81
N GLY A 73 6.25 13.11 20.61
CA GLY A 73 6.57 12.46 19.33
C GLY A 73 5.49 11.48 18.82
N ASN A 74 4.36 11.33 19.52
CA ASN A 74 3.29 10.41 19.16
C ASN A 74 2.36 10.99 18.09
N VAL A 75 1.55 10.14 17.46
CA VAL A 75 0.47 10.58 16.55
C VAL A 75 -0.65 11.31 17.31
N ARG A 76 -1.29 12.27 16.63
CA ARG A 76 -2.57 12.86 17.06
C ARG A 76 -3.72 12.18 16.31
N CYS A 77 -4.82 11.94 17.00
CA CYS A 77 -6.02 11.38 16.41
C CYS A 77 -6.93 12.48 15.85
N GLY A 78 -7.82 12.13 14.92
CA GLY A 78 -8.72 13.08 14.24
C GLY A 78 -9.77 13.72 15.14
N ASP A 79 -10.05 13.13 16.30
CA ASP A 79 -10.85 13.76 17.38
C ASP A 79 -10.05 14.74 18.27
N GLY A 80 -8.75 14.91 18.00
CA GLY A 80 -7.81 15.73 18.77
C GLY A 80 -7.10 15.00 19.92
N SER A 81 -7.42 13.73 20.17
CA SER A 81 -6.78 12.92 21.22
C SER A 81 -5.29 12.71 20.98
N THR A 82 -4.51 12.71 22.06
CA THR A 82 -3.06 12.49 22.08
C THR A 82 -2.67 11.20 22.80
N ALA A 83 -3.65 10.34 23.10
CA ALA A 83 -3.46 9.14 23.92
C ALA A 83 -2.80 7.97 23.17
N SER A 84 -2.63 8.06 21.85
CA SER A 84 -1.99 7.00 21.07
C SER A 84 -0.52 6.83 21.48
N PRO A 85 -0.05 5.60 21.77
CA PRO A 85 1.35 5.34 22.08
C PRO A 85 2.23 5.23 20.82
N VAL A 86 1.65 5.32 19.63
CA VAL A 86 2.36 5.13 18.36
C VAL A 86 3.12 6.41 17.99
N LEU A 87 4.43 6.29 17.77
CA LEU A 87 5.27 7.39 17.31
C LEU A 87 4.88 7.83 15.90
N TYR A 88 4.83 9.14 15.67
CA TYR A 88 4.46 9.72 14.38
C TYR A 88 5.35 9.24 13.23
N ARG A 89 6.67 9.15 13.47
CA ARG A 89 7.63 8.65 12.50
C ARG A 89 7.36 7.19 12.13
N ASP A 90 7.04 6.37 13.11
CA ASP A 90 6.87 4.93 12.90
C ASP A 90 5.53 4.66 12.19
N TYR A 91 4.49 5.44 12.50
CA TYR A 91 3.23 5.46 11.74
C TYR A 91 3.45 5.81 10.28
N LEU A 92 4.06 6.97 10.00
CA LEU A 92 4.31 7.42 8.62
C LEU A 92 5.15 6.40 7.85
N THR A 93 6.22 5.89 8.45
CA THR A 93 7.11 4.94 7.81
C THR A 93 6.39 3.63 7.51
N THR A 94 5.72 3.04 8.50
CA THR A 94 5.01 1.76 8.34
C THR A 94 3.90 1.86 7.30
N VAL A 95 3.03 2.86 7.40
CA VAL A 95 1.89 2.99 6.49
C VAL A 95 2.36 3.30 5.07
N SER A 96 3.34 4.21 4.90
CA SER A 96 3.88 4.48 3.56
C SER A 96 4.61 3.28 2.97
N ASP A 97 5.37 2.51 3.75
CA ASP A 97 6.04 1.29 3.26
C ASP A 97 5.03 0.23 2.81
N VAL A 98 3.95 0.01 3.58
CA VAL A 98 2.88 -0.94 3.19
C VAL A 98 2.17 -0.49 1.91
N LEU A 99 1.86 0.81 1.78
CA LEU A 99 1.21 1.36 0.58
C LEU A 99 2.13 1.32 -0.65
N THR A 100 3.41 1.65 -0.48
CA THR A 100 4.42 1.55 -1.54
C THR A 100 4.60 0.09 -1.97
N ALA A 101 4.75 -0.85 -1.03
CA ALA A 101 4.86 -2.27 -1.34
C ALA A 101 3.61 -2.79 -2.07
N SER A 102 2.42 -2.37 -1.64
CA SER A 102 1.15 -2.71 -2.31
C SER A 102 1.11 -2.19 -3.75
N SER A 103 1.59 -0.97 -3.96
CA SER A 103 1.70 -0.37 -5.30
C SER A 103 2.66 -1.17 -6.18
N LEU A 104 3.85 -1.51 -5.68
CA LEU A 104 4.86 -2.25 -6.42
C LEU A 104 4.38 -3.65 -6.80
N VAL A 105 3.73 -4.37 -5.88
CA VAL A 105 3.10 -5.66 -6.18
C VAL A 105 2.01 -5.50 -7.24
N GLY A 106 1.18 -4.45 -7.14
CA GLY A 106 0.18 -4.13 -8.15
C GLY A 106 0.78 -3.89 -9.54
N PHE A 107 1.82 -3.06 -9.65
CA PHE A 107 2.52 -2.81 -10.91
C PHE A 107 3.13 -4.09 -11.50
N ARG A 108 3.83 -4.88 -10.68
CA ARG A 108 4.40 -6.17 -11.08
C ARG A 108 3.32 -7.10 -11.64
N THR A 109 2.21 -7.20 -10.93
CA THR A 109 1.07 -8.05 -11.28
C THR A 109 0.42 -7.63 -12.61
N VAL A 110 0.22 -6.33 -12.82
CA VAL A 110 -0.32 -5.78 -14.07
C VAL A 110 0.63 -6.00 -15.25
N LEU A 111 1.94 -5.83 -15.07
CA LEU A 111 2.94 -6.09 -16.11
C LEU A 111 2.99 -7.57 -16.50
N GLN A 112 2.87 -8.48 -15.51
CA GLN A 112 2.82 -9.92 -15.75
C GLN A 112 1.54 -10.33 -16.51
N ALA A 113 0.42 -9.67 -16.25
CA ALA A 113 -0.85 -9.92 -16.94
C ALA A 113 -0.91 -9.31 -18.36
N ASN A 114 -0.11 -8.27 -18.65
CA ASN A 114 -0.16 -7.54 -19.92
C ASN A 114 1.15 -7.62 -20.70
N ALA A 115 1.24 -8.57 -21.64
CA ALA A 115 2.40 -8.74 -22.52
C ALA A 115 2.71 -7.51 -23.40
N GLY A 116 1.77 -6.57 -23.54
CA GLY A 116 1.95 -5.33 -24.31
C GLY A 116 2.65 -4.19 -23.54
N VAL A 117 2.85 -4.31 -22.22
CA VAL A 117 3.47 -3.26 -21.40
C VAL A 117 4.79 -3.79 -20.85
N SER A 118 5.89 -3.13 -21.19
CA SER A 118 7.22 -3.47 -20.65
C SER A 118 7.61 -2.54 -19.49
N PRO A 119 8.49 -2.98 -18.57
CA PRO A 119 9.07 -2.10 -17.56
C PRO A 119 9.75 -0.85 -18.15
N ALA A 120 10.29 -0.94 -19.37
CA ALA A 120 10.88 0.19 -20.08
C ALA A 120 9.84 1.24 -20.51
N MET A 121 8.64 0.81 -20.94
CA MET A 121 7.53 1.73 -21.24
C MET A 121 7.05 2.42 -19.96
N LEU A 122 6.92 1.68 -18.86
CA LEU A 122 6.51 2.24 -17.56
C LEU A 122 7.50 3.31 -17.11
N ARG A 123 8.82 3.04 -17.17
CA ARG A 123 9.85 4.01 -16.84
C ARG A 123 9.79 5.25 -17.72
N THR A 124 9.64 5.07 -19.03
CA THR A 124 9.54 6.19 -19.99
C THR A 124 8.34 7.07 -19.66
N PHE A 125 7.19 6.46 -19.35
CA PHE A 125 6.00 7.18 -18.94
C PHE A 125 6.21 7.95 -17.64
N LEU A 126 6.74 7.30 -16.60
CA LEU A 126 6.96 7.90 -15.28
C LEU A 126 8.03 9.00 -15.27
N ASN A 127 8.96 9.00 -16.22
CA ASN A 127 9.95 10.07 -16.38
C ASN A 127 9.39 11.33 -17.06
N SER A 128 8.10 11.33 -17.43
CA SER A 128 7.42 12.53 -17.93
C SER A 128 6.66 13.23 -16.79
N PRO A 129 6.52 14.57 -16.83
CA PRO A 129 5.70 15.31 -15.86
C PRO A 129 4.24 14.81 -15.80
N GLN A 130 3.70 14.38 -16.94
CA GLN A 130 2.35 13.80 -17.00
C GLN A 130 2.29 12.46 -16.26
N GLY A 131 3.27 11.58 -16.45
CA GLY A 131 3.29 10.26 -15.81
C GLY A 131 3.46 10.34 -14.30
N GLU A 132 4.31 11.24 -13.80
CA GLU A 132 4.45 11.48 -12.37
C GLU A 132 3.15 12.04 -11.76
N SER A 133 2.49 12.99 -12.44
CA SER A 133 1.20 13.54 -12.00
C SER A 133 0.10 12.47 -11.94
N ILE A 134 0.02 11.61 -12.96
CA ILE A 134 -0.93 10.49 -12.99
C ILE A 134 -0.64 9.49 -11.87
N LEU A 135 0.63 9.14 -11.63
CA LEU A 135 1.02 8.27 -10.53
C LEU A 135 0.61 8.86 -9.18
N ARG A 136 0.91 10.16 -8.97
CA ARG A 136 0.51 10.89 -7.77
C ARG A 136 -1.00 10.84 -7.55
N GLN A 137 -1.78 11.14 -8.59
CA GLN A 137 -3.24 11.14 -8.49
C GLN A 137 -3.80 9.73 -8.21
N ALA A 138 -3.20 8.69 -8.80
CA ALA A 138 -3.58 7.31 -8.53
C ALA A 138 -3.32 6.93 -7.07
N VAL A 139 -2.13 7.25 -6.53
CA VAL A 139 -1.79 7.02 -5.12
C VAL A 139 -2.72 7.81 -4.19
N GLN A 140 -2.97 9.08 -4.48
CA GLN A 140 -3.86 9.94 -3.70
C GLN A 140 -5.29 9.40 -3.65
N THR A 141 -5.80 8.95 -4.81
CA THR A 141 -7.13 8.34 -4.93
C THR A 141 -7.21 7.06 -4.10
N ALA A 142 -6.19 6.21 -4.19
CA ALA A 142 -6.13 4.98 -3.44
C ALA A 142 -6.05 5.22 -1.93
N ILE A 143 -5.26 6.20 -1.46
CA ILE A 143 -5.23 6.58 -0.04
C ILE A 143 -6.59 7.10 0.42
N THR A 144 -7.24 7.96 -0.36
CA THR A 144 -8.57 8.50 -0.02
C THR A 144 -9.60 7.37 0.09
N GLN A 145 -9.56 6.43 -0.85
CA GLN A 145 -10.46 5.27 -0.88
C GLN A 145 -10.12 4.24 0.19
N SER A 146 -8.86 4.12 0.61
CA SER A 146 -8.39 3.17 1.62
C SER A 146 -9.04 3.35 2.99
N GLU A 147 -9.67 4.50 3.24
CA GLU A 147 -10.18 4.88 4.55
C GLU A 147 -9.11 4.83 5.66
N LEU A 148 -7.81 4.86 5.33
CA LEU A 148 -6.73 4.97 6.33
C LEU A 148 -6.76 6.31 7.07
N LEU A 149 -7.27 7.35 6.41
CA LEU A 149 -7.40 8.70 6.93
C LEU A 149 -8.88 9.10 7.00
N PRO A 150 -9.23 10.16 7.74
CA PRO A 150 -10.56 10.75 7.65
C PRO A 150 -10.85 11.19 6.20
N ALA A 151 -12.06 10.94 5.70
CA ALA A 151 -12.42 11.22 4.29
C ALA A 151 -12.25 12.71 3.89
N THR A 152 -12.28 13.61 4.87
CA THR A 152 -12.11 15.07 4.69
C THR A 152 -10.68 15.55 4.94
N ALA A 153 -9.74 14.66 5.27
CA ALA A 153 -8.38 15.02 5.67
C ALA A 153 -7.44 15.21 4.45
N THR A 154 -7.75 16.18 3.59
CA THR A 154 -7.00 16.47 2.35
C THR A 154 -5.51 16.64 2.59
N ASP A 155 -5.11 17.40 3.61
CA ASP A 155 -3.69 17.66 3.91
C ASP A 155 -2.98 16.39 4.38
N SER A 156 -3.62 15.59 5.24
CA SER A 156 -3.09 14.29 5.66
C SER A 156 -2.90 13.35 4.47
N THR A 157 -3.88 13.32 3.55
CA THR A 157 -3.80 12.54 2.31
C THR A 157 -2.65 13.00 1.44
N ASN A 158 -2.42 14.31 1.30
CA ASN A 158 -1.29 14.85 0.54
C ASN A 158 0.04 14.44 1.14
N ILE A 159 0.22 14.58 2.46
CA ILE A 159 1.45 14.19 3.15
C ILE A 159 1.75 12.69 2.96
N LEU A 160 0.73 11.83 3.11
CA LEU A 160 0.91 10.40 2.93
C LEU A 160 1.19 10.05 1.46
N THR A 161 0.55 10.75 0.52
CA THR A 161 0.82 10.61 -0.93
C THR A 161 2.28 10.98 -1.23
N ASP A 162 2.77 12.10 -0.71
CA ASP A 162 4.18 12.51 -0.87
C ASP A 162 5.14 11.45 -0.33
N ALA A 163 4.86 10.93 0.87
CA ALA A 163 5.68 9.89 1.49
C ALA A 163 5.72 8.59 0.66
N VAL A 164 4.60 8.19 0.05
CA VAL A 164 4.52 7.01 -0.81
C VAL A 164 5.24 7.28 -2.14
N ILE A 165 5.00 8.42 -2.79
CA ILE A 165 5.61 8.77 -4.08
C ILE A 165 7.14 8.87 -3.97
N ALA A 166 7.65 9.47 -2.89
CA ALA A 166 9.09 9.58 -2.64
C ALA A 166 9.81 8.22 -2.61
N ARG A 167 9.11 7.13 -2.24
CA ARG A 167 9.64 5.75 -2.23
C ARG A 167 9.32 5.00 -3.52
N LEU A 168 8.12 5.21 -4.05
CA LEU A 168 7.58 4.48 -5.19
C LEU A 168 8.26 4.88 -6.49
N LEU A 169 8.47 6.18 -6.73
CA LEU A 169 9.00 6.67 -7.99
C LEU A 169 10.42 6.15 -8.28
N PRO A 170 11.40 6.23 -7.35
CA PRO A 170 12.73 5.64 -7.58
C PRO A 170 12.66 4.13 -7.82
N SER A 171 11.78 3.43 -7.10
CA SER A 171 11.58 1.99 -7.22
C SER A 171 11.07 1.58 -8.61
N LEU A 172 10.12 2.33 -9.18
CA LEU A 172 9.58 2.08 -10.52
C LEU A 172 10.51 2.55 -11.65
N GLN A 173 11.42 3.47 -11.35
CA GLN A 173 12.43 3.93 -12.30
C GLN A 173 13.61 2.95 -12.43
N ASP A 174 13.91 2.21 -11.37
CA ASP A 174 14.91 1.14 -11.39
C ASP A 174 14.39 -0.07 -12.21
N PRO A 175 15.11 -0.47 -13.28
CA PRO A 175 14.73 -1.60 -14.13
C PRO A 175 14.57 -2.93 -13.40
N THR A 176 15.24 -3.12 -12.27
CA THR A 176 15.39 -4.41 -11.59
C THR A 176 14.46 -4.57 -10.40
N THR A 177 13.90 -3.49 -9.86
CA THR A 177 13.11 -3.53 -8.62
C THR A 177 11.90 -4.45 -8.75
N LEU A 178 11.14 -4.37 -9.84
CA LEU A 178 9.92 -5.19 -9.98
C LEU A 178 10.24 -6.69 -10.14
N ASP A 179 11.38 -7.02 -10.77
CA ASP A 179 11.84 -8.40 -10.93
C ASP A 179 12.37 -8.97 -9.62
N THR A 180 13.06 -8.16 -8.83
CA THR A 180 13.69 -8.54 -7.55
C THR A 180 12.82 -8.26 -6.32
N LEU A 181 11.61 -7.71 -6.51
CA LEU A 181 10.70 -7.26 -5.45
C LEU A 181 10.40 -8.36 -4.43
N LEU A 182 10.26 -9.60 -4.91
CA LEU A 182 9.92 -10.76 -4.09
C LEU A 182 11.15 -11.57 -3.64
N GLY A 183 12.36 -11.10 -3.94
CA GLY A 183 13.60 -11.82 -3.66
C GLY A 183 13.75 -13.12 -4.46
N THR A 184 14.65 -14.00 -4.02
CA THR A 184 14.73 -15.38 -4.53
C THR A 184 13.62 -16.24 -3.94
N THR A 185 13.40 -17.43 -4.51
CA THR A 185 12.43 -18.40 -3.99
C THR A 185 12.71 -18.78 -2.53
N GLU A 186 13.98 -18.97 -2.16
CA GLU A 186 14.38 -19.28 -0.79
C GLU A 186 14.06 -18.12 0.17
N GLN A 187 14.39 -16.90 -0.23
CA GLN A 187 14.09 -15.69 0.54
C GLN A 187 12.58 -15.49 0.71
N TYR A 188 11.81 -15.67 -0.37
CA TYR A 188 10.35 -15.60 -0.36
C TYR A 188 9.76 -16.57 0.67
N ASN A 189 10.15 -17.86 0.58
CA ASN A 189 9.63 -18.90 1.47
C ASN A 189 9.98 -18.63 2.93
N GLN A 190 11.19 -18.12 3.20
CA GLN A 190 11.62 -17.78 4.55
C GLN A 190 10.80 -16.60 5.12
N VAL A 191 10.54 -15.57 4.32
CA VAL A 191 9.68 -14.44 4.70
C VAL A 191 8.25 -14.91 4.97
N VAL A 192 7.69 -15.78 4.14
CA VAL A 192 6.34 -16.32 4.36
C VAL A 192 6.25 -17.06 5.70
N GLN A 193 7.22 -17.94 5.99
CA GLN A 193 7.23 -18.76 7.20
C GLN A 193 7.49 -17.96 8.47
N GLU A 194 8.38 -16.96 8.41
CA GLU A 194 8.81 -16.25 9.62
C GLU A 194 8.11 -14.90 9.81
N PHE A 195 7.90 -14.14 8.73
CA PHE A 195 7.38 -12.76 8.80
C PHE A 195 5.89 -12.67 8.49
N CYS A 196 5.38 -13.44 7.52
CA CYS A 196 3.97 -13.40 7.13
C CYS A 196 3.10 -14.43 7.86
N THR A 197 3.66 -15.29 8.72
CA THR A 197 2.87 -16.26 9.49
C THR A 197 2.45 -15.67 10.83
N ALA A 198 1.15 -15.65 11.10
CA ALA A 198 0.59 -15.03 12.30
C ALA A 198 1.11 -15.66 13.62
N PRO A 199 1.40 -14.87 14.67
CA PRO A 199 1.52 -13.41 14.68
C PRO A 199 2.93 -13.03 14.18
N GLY A 200 3.05 -12.48 12.97
CA GLY A 200 4.33 -12.30 12.30
C GLY A 200 5.43 -11.61 13.11
N MET A 201 6.68 -11.75 12.69
CA MET A 201 7.81 -11.05 13.31
C MET A 201 7.75 -9.53 13.09
N SER A 202 8.39 -8.76 13.99
CA SER A 202 8.63 -7.33 13.74
C SER A 202 9.56 -7.10 12.53
N ILE A 203 9.49 -5.92 11.93
CA ILE A 203 10.38 -5.53 10.82
C ILE A 203 11.85 -5.64 11.24
N GLU A 204 12.20 -5.21 12.45
CA GLU A 204 13.61 -5.19 12.87
C GLU A 204 14.15 -6.59 13.16
N GLN A 205 13.31 -7.50 13.67
CA GLN A 205 13.67 -8.91 13.74
C GLN A 205 13.89 -9.50 12.34
N ALA A 206 13.00 -9.22 11.39
CA ALA A 206 13.12 -9.72 10.03
C ALA A 206 14.38 -9.20 9.33
N LYS A 207 14.67 -7.89 9.40
CA LYS A 207 15.87 -7.28 8.82
C LYS A 207 17.18 -7.78 9.44
N SER A 208 17.16 -8.22 10.70
CA SER A 208 18.34 -8.82 11.33
C SER A 208 18.67 -10.24 10.83
N ARG A 209 17.71 -10.91 10.19
CA ARG A 209 17.81 -12.30 9.74
C ARG A 209 17.84 -12.46 8.22
N LEU A 210 17.19 -11.53 7.53
CA LEU A 210 16.96 -11.59 6.09
C LEU A 210 17.65 -10.41 5.42
N PRO A 211 18.44 -10.62 4.35
CA PRO A 211 19.07 -9.54 3.59
C PRO A 211 18.05 -8.86 2.64
N LEU A 212 16.87 -8.52 3.16
CA LEU A 212 15.78 -7.87 2.44
C LEU A 212 15.44 -6.54 3.11
N ASN A 213 15.05 -5.55 2.31
CA ASN A 213 14.55 -4.28 2.86
C ASN A 213 13.07 -4.39 3.26
N SER A 214 12.57 -3.40 4.02
CA SER A 214 11.19 -3.38 4.51
C SER A 214 10.15 -3.50 3.40
N LEU A 215 10.39 -2.86 2.24
CA LEU A 215 9.46 -2.92 1.10
C LEU A 215 9.32 -4.34 0.55
N GLN A 216 10.42 -5.07 0.43
CA GLN A 216 10.40 -6.47 -0.03
C GLN A 216 9.68 -7.37 0.98
N LEU A 217 9.93 -7.19 2.28
CA LEU A 217 9.23 -7.95 3.33
C LEU A 217 7.71 -7.75 3.25
N TYR A 218 7.26 -6.50 3.13
CA TYR A 218 5.83 -6.20 2.96
C TYR A 218 5.28 -6.72 1.63
N ALA A 219 6.01 -6.55 0.53
CA ALA A 219 5.58 -7.00 -0.79
C ALA A 219 5.34 -8.51 -0.83
N ILE A 220 6.17 -9.29 -0.16
CA ILE A 220 6.00 -10.74 -0.04
C ILE A 220 4.72 -11.08 0.73
N CYS A 221 4.44 -10.46 1.88
CA CYS A 221 3.18 -10.72 2.59
C CYS A 221 1.96 -10.29 1.79
N ILE A 222 2.04 -9.18 1.05
CA ILE A 222 0.95 -8.71 0.18
C ILE A 222 0.71 -9.70 -0.96
N GLN A 223 1.77 -10.20 -1.59
CA GLN A 223 1.67 -11.25 -2.61
C GLN A 223 1.07 -12.54 -2.03
N GLU A 224 1.59 -13.03 -0.91
CA GLU A 224 1.18 -14.27 -0.26
C GLU A 224 -0.27 -14.22 0.22
N SER A 225 -0.73 -13.05 0.69
CA SER A 225 -2.12 -12.86 1.13
C SER A 225 -3.13 -13.01 -0.01
N GLY A 226 -2.70 -12.93 -1.27
CA GLY A 226 -3.54 -12.96 -2.46
C GLY A 226 -4.27 -11.65 -2.76
N VAL A 227 -3.86 -10.53 -2.13
CA VAL A 227 -4.50 -9.23 -2.33
C VAL A 227 -4.37 -8.78 -3.78
N ALA A 228 -3.21 -8.98 -4.39
CA ALA A 228 -2.97 -8.61 -5.77
C ALA A 228 -3.86 -9.37 -6.77
N ASP A 229 -4.05 -10.68 -6.54
CA ASP A 229 -4.90 -11.53 -7.38
C ASP A 229 -6.38 -11.15 -7.27
N GLU A 230 -6.82 -10.77 -6.07
CA GLU A 230 -8.18 -10.31 -5.86
C GLU A 230 -8.47 -9.00 -6.61
N VAL A 231 -7.50 -8.08 -6.64
CA VAL A 231 -7.65 -6.82 -7.37
C VAL A 231 -7.69 -7.04 -8.89
N LEU A 232 -6.85 -7.91 -9.45
CA LEU A 232 -6.92 -8.23 -10.89
C LEU A 232 -8.29 -8.79 -11.28
N ARG A 233 -8.86 -9.67 -10.45
CA ARG A 233 -10.17 -10.30 -10.71
C ARG A 233 -11.30 -9.27 -10.70
N LEU A 234 -11.18 -8.21 -9.90
CA LEU A 234 -12.18 -7.14 -9.79
C LEU A 234 -12.02 -6.08 -10.89
N GLY A 235 -10.79 -5.78 -11.33
CA GLY A 235 -10.51 -4.80 -12.40
C GLY A 235 -10.69 -5.33 -13.84
N GLY A 236 -10.83 -6.64 -14.02
CA GLY A 236 -11.11 -7.29 -15.31
C GLY A 236 -12.60 -7.48 -15.64
N ARG A 237 -13.50 -6.90 -14.84
CA ARG A 237 -14.95 -6.85 -15.07
C ARG A 237 -15.39 -5.43 -15.41
#